data_AF-A0A819TVT8-F1
#
_entry.id   AF-A0A819TVT8-F1
#
_cell.length_a   1.000
_cell.length_b   1.000
_cell.length_c   1.000
_cell.angle_alpha   90.00
_cell.angle_beta   90.00
_cell.angle_gamma   90.00
#
_symmetry.space_group_name_H-M   'P 1'
#
loop_
_entity.id
_entity.type
_entity.pdbx_description
1 polymer ?
#
loop_
_entity_poly.entity_id
_entity_poly.type
_entity_poly.pdbx_seq_one_letter_code
_entity_poly.pdbx_strand_id
1 'polypeptide(L)'
;MPVKKRASLGRSTSAARRMAATRAAEDSEDARTRLDGQRARQAASRAAESPERRQSRREDDRARHAASRAAENPIQRRTRSEDQRRRQAASRAAQWTFMEGEAFRYDPANNYDSHPQLNIGQMSDVCPYCNALKWHAETRGMCCSGGKEQRLNRSISWTTLENTILAFK
;
A
#
# COMPACT_ATOMS: atom_id res chain seq x y z
N MET A 1 -18.76 59.09 -7.32
CA MET A 1 -17.97 57.86 -7.59
C MET A 1 -18.91 56.66 -7.70
N PRO A 2 -18.76 55.76 -8.67
CA PRO A 2 -19.62 54.57 -8.79
C PRO A 2 -19.35 53.60 -7.63
N VAL A 3 -20.39 53.22 -6.90
CA VAL A 3 -20.27 52.26 -5.79
C VAL A 3 -19.98 50.87 -6.37
N LYS A 4 -18.82 50.30 -6.02
CA LYS A 4 -18.46 48.92 -6.40
C LYS A 4 -19.43 47.96 -5.72
N LYS A 5 -20.31 47.30 -6.49
CA LYS A 5 -21.23 46.29 -5.96
C LYS A 5 -20.42 45.12 -5.39
N ARG A 6 -20.63 44.80 -4.11
CA ARG A 6 -20.03 43.62 -3.47
C ARG A 6 -20.52 42.35 -4.16
N ALA A 7 -19.62 41.44 -4.50
CA ALA A 7 -19.98 40.15 -5.08
C ALA A 7 -20.85 39.34 -4.10
N SER A 8 -22.00 38.84 -4.55
CA SER A 8 -22.94 38.09 -3.72
C SER A 8 -22.51 36.63 -3.56
N LEU A 9 -21.36 36.40 -2.92
CA LEU A 9 -20.74 35.07 -2.74
C LEU A 9 -21.58 34.10 -1.88
N GLY A 10 -22.57 34.59 -1.13
CA GLY A 10 -23.46 33.77 -0.28
C GLY A 10 -24.82 33.42 -0.89
N ARG A 11 -25.17 33.92 -2.09
CA ARG A 11 -26.49 33.70 -2.69
C ARG A 11 -26.43 32.53 -3.67
N SER A 12 -26.98 31.38 -3.27
CA SER A 12 -27.25 30.28 -4.22
C SER A 12 -28.20 30.77 -5.30
N THR A 13 -27.76 30.67 -6.55
CA THR A 13 -28.55 31.11 -7.71
C THR A 13 -29.71 30.16 -7.96
N SER A 14 -30.79 30.65 -8.57
CA SER A 14 -31.91 29.80 -8.97
C SER A 14 -31.46 28.65 -9.88
N ALA A 15 -30.49 28.89 -10.76
CA ALA A 15 -29.88 27.88 -11.62
C ALA A 15 -29.13 26.80 -10.82
N ALA A 16 -28.35 27.18 -9.80
CA ALA A 16 -27.66 26.23 -8.93
C ALA A 16 -28.65 25.33 -8.17
N ARG A 17 -29.73 25.92 -7.62
CA ARG A 17 -30.80 25.16 -6.96
C ARG A 17 -31.50 24.19 -7.91
N ARG A 18 -31.82 24.64 -9.14
CA ARG A 18 -32.41 23.78 -10.17
C ARG A 18 -31.50 22.59 -10.50
N MET A 19 -30.21 22.83 -10.75
CA MET A 19 -29.26 21.74 -11.02
C MET A 19 -29.09 20.78 -9.85
N ALA A 20 -29.16 21.26 -8.61
CA ALA A 20 -29.13 20.39 -7.43
C ALA A 20 -30.38 19.52 -7.35
N ALA A 21 -31.56 20.11 -7.60
CA ALA A 21 -32.82 19.37 -7.62
C ALA A 21 -32.86 18.34 -8.76
N THR A 22 -32.37 18.68 -9.96
CA THR A 22 -32.29 17.70 -11.06
C THR A 22 -31.36 16.55 -10.69
N ARG A 23 -30.18 16.83 -10.11
CA ARG A 23 -29.25 15.79 -9.65
C ARG A 23 -29.81 14.92 -8.53
N ALA A 24 -30.64 15.48 -7.66
CA ALA A 24 -31.28 14.72 -6.58
C ALA A 24 -32.40 13.80 -7.09
N ALA A 25 -33.00 14.16 -8.24
CA ALA A 25 -34.03 13.37 -8.90
C ALA A 25 -33.48 12.43 -10.00
N GLU A 26 -32.17 12.48 -10.30
CA GLU A 26 -31.51 11.58 -11.25
C GLU A 26 -31.62 10.14 -10.76
N ASP A 27 -31.99 9.22 -11.66
CA ASP A 27 -31.86 7.80 -11.40
C ASP A 27 -30.41 7.32 -11.59
N SER A 28 -30.18 6.03 -11.34
CA SER A 28 -28.83 5.48 -11.39
C SER A 28 -28.23 5.43 -12.81
N GLU A 29 -29.05 5.29 -13.86
CA GLU A 29 -28.59 5.18 -15.24
C GLU A 29 -28.26 6.55 -15.82
N ASP A 30 -29.10 7.54 -15.55
CA ASP A 30 -28.87 8.93 -15.91
C ASP A 30 -27.64 9.49 -15.19
N ALA A 31 -27.48 9.18 -13.89
CA ALA A 31 -26.31 9.56 -13.13
C ALA A 31 -25.03 8.93 -13.70
N ARG A 32 -25.07 7.66 -14.10
CA ARG A 32 -23.94 6.97 -14.75
C ARG A 32 -23.59 7.64 -16.07
N THR A 33 -24.56 7.83 -16.96
CA THR A 33 -24.38 8.47 -18.26
C THR A 33 -23.78 9.87 -18.13
N ARG A 34 -24.29 10.68 -17.19
CA ARG A 34 -23.74 12.01 -16.91
C ARG A 34 -22.29 11.94 -16.42
N LEU A 35 -21.99 11.04 -15.49
CA LEU A 35 -20.63 10.86 -14.95
C LEU A 35 -19.66 10.33 -16.02
N ASP A 36 -20.09 9.42 -16.89
CA ASP A 36 -19.29 8.94 -18.02
C ASP A 36 -19.00 10.05 -19.02
N GLY A 37 -20.00 10.86 -19.38
CA GLY A 37 -19.79 12.03 -20.22
C GLY A 37 -18.86 13.07 -19.58
N GLN A 38 -18.86 13.21 -18.24
CA GLN A 38 -17.90 14.06 -17.53
C GLN A 38 -16.48 13.47 -17.56
N ARG A 39 -16.34 12.16 -17.31
CA ARG A 39 -15.05 11.43 -17.39
C ARG A 39 -14.43 11.57 -18.78
N ALA A 40 -15.22 11.33 -19.84
CA ALA A 40 -14.75 11.40 -21.22
C ALA A 40 -14.27 12.81 -21.60
N ARG A 41 -15.04 13.85 -21.26
CA ARG A 41 -14.65 15.24 -21.49
C ARG A 41 -13.38 15.62 -20.73
N GLN A 42 -13.25 15.18 -19.48
CA GLN A 42 -12.04 15.44 -18.70
C GLN A 42 -10.84 14.71 -19.26
N ALA A 43 -10.99 13.45 -19.69
CA ALA A 43 -9.93 12.68 -20.32
C ALA A 43 -9.45 13.34 -21.62
N ALA A 44 -10.37 13.74 -22.50
CA ALA A 44 -10.04 14.47 -23.73
C ALA A 44 -9.32 15.79 -23.44
N SER A 45 -9.79 16.56 -22.45
CA SER A 45 -9.14 17.79 -22.01
C SER A 45 -7.71 17.56 -21.49
N ARG A 46 -7.48 16.48 -20.74
CA ARG A 46 -6.13 16.11 -20.26
C ARG A 46 -5.22 15.60 -21.38
N ALA A 47 -5.77 14.91 -22.37
CA ALA A 47 -5.00 14.42 -23.52
C ALA A 47 -4.50 15.57 -24.40
N ALA A 48 -5.33 16.60 -24.60
CA ALA A 48 -5.00 17.80 -25.39
C ALA A 48 -4.17 18.85 -24.63
N GLU A 49 -3.75 18.56 -23.40
CA GLU A 49 -3.08 19.54 -22.54
C GLU A 49 -1.60 19.74 -22.92
N SER A 50 -1.13 21.00 -22.92
CA SER A 50 0.29 21.32 -23.11
C SER A 50 1.16 20.86 -21.92
N PRO A 51 2.46 20.64 -22.12
CA PRO A 51 3.38 20.26 -21.05
C PRO A 51 3.39 21.25 -19.86
N GLU A 52 3.32 22.54 -20.12
CA GLU A 52 3.38 23.61 -19.10
C GLU A 52 2.11 23.60 -18.25
N ARG A 53 0.93 23.51 -18.89
CA ARG A 53 -0.35 23.38 -18.18
C ARG A 53 -0.39 22.10 -17.35
N ARG A 54 0.14 21.00 -17.89
CA ARG A 54 0.27 19.72 -17.18
C ARG A 54 1.14 19.84 -15.94
N GLN A 55 2.25 20.56 -16.04
CA GLN A 55 3.15 20.80 -14.91
C GLN A 55 2.48 21.66 -13.84
N SER A 56 1.92 22.80 -14.21
CA SER A 56 1.19 23.68 -13.28
C SER A 56 0.06 22.93 -12.54
N ARG A 57 -0.75 22.13 -13.27
CA ARG A 57 -1.78 21.31 -12.62
C ARG A 57 -1.19 20.30 -11.62
N ARG A 58 -0.07 19.64 -11.96
CA ARG A 58 0.59 18.68 -11.04
C ARG A 58 1.14 19.37 -9.79
N GLU A 59 1.65 20.59 -9.93
CA GLU A 59 2.12 21.40 -8.81
C GLU A 59 0.95 21.81 -7.91
N ASP A 60 -0.16 22.26 -8.50
CA ASP A 60 -1.39 22.56 -7.76
C ASP A 60 -1.96 21.33 -7.04
N ASP A 61 -1.99 20.17 -7.70
CA ASP A 61 -2.41 18.90 -7.10
C ASP A 61 -1.52 18.53 -5.91
N ARG A 62 -0.19 18.68 -6.05
CA ARG A 62 0.77 18.42 -4.97
C ARG A 62 0.54 19.36 -3.79
N ALA A 63 0.35 20.65 -4.05
CA ALA A 63 0.07 21.65 -3.02
C ALA A 63 -1.25 21.36 -2.28
N ARG A 64 -2.32 21.03 -3.02
CA ARG A 64 -3.61 20.62 -2.43
C ARG A 64 -3.48 19.39 -1.54
N HIS A 65 -2.77 18.35 -2.00
CA HIS A 65 -2.54 17.15 -1.21
C HIS A 65 -1.69 17.43 0.04
N ALA A 66 -0.66 18.28 -0.06
CA ALA A 66 0.15 18.66 1.08
C ALA A 66 -0.67 19.43 2.13
N ALA A 67 -1.48 20.39 1.70
CA ALA A 67 -2.37 21.14 2.58
C ALA A 67 -3.41 20.22 3.25
N SER A 68 -4.01 19.31 2.48
CA SER A 68 -4.96 18.32 3.01
C SER A 68 -4.32 17.44 4.09
N ARG A 69 -3.08 16.96 3.88
CA ARG A 69 -2.33 16.18 4.87
C ARG A 69 -1.98 16.99 6.12
N ALA A 70 -1.64 18.26 5.96
CA ALA A 70 -1.32 19.14 7.09
C ALA A 70 -2.56 19.40 7.97
N ALA A 71 -3.75 19.42 7.37
CA ALA A 71 -5.03 19.59 8.07
C ALA A 71 -5.62 18.29 8.64
N GLU A 72 -4.99 17.12 8.42
CA GLU A 72 -5.49 15.84 8.95
C GLU A 72 -5.48 15.83 10.48
N ASN A 73 -6.61 15.45 11.07
CA ASN A 73 -6.69 15.14 12.49
C ASN A 73 -6.02 13.77 12.79
N PRO A 74 -5.75 13.44 14.07
CA PRO A 74 -5.07 12.19 14.44
C PRO A 74 -5.77 10.91 13.96
N ILE A 75 -7.11 10.89 13.96
CA ILE A 75 -7.91 9.73 13.51
C ILE A 75 -7.75 9.55 12.00
N GLN A 76 -7.94 10.62 11.23
CA GLN A 76 -7.77 10.61 9.77
C GLN A 76 -6.37 10.15 9.36
N ARG A 77 -5.35 10.64 10.06
CA ARG A 77 -3.95 10.24 9.84
C ARG A 77 -3.72 8.76 10.11
N ARG A 78 -4.32 8.22 11.17
CA ARG A 78 -4.25 6.79 11.52
C ARG A 78 -4.91 5.94 10.44
N THR A 79 -6.14 6.26 10.06
CA THR A 79 -6.88 5.55 9.00
C THR A 79 -6.10 5.56 7.68
N ARG A 80 -5.56 6.71 7.26
CA ARG A 80 -4.73 6.81 6.05
C ARG A 80 -3.49 5.90 6.13
N SER A 81 -2.82 5.87 7.28
CA SER A 81 -1.62 5.04 7.48
C SER A 81 -1.95 3.54 7.50
N GLU A 82 -3.09 3.15 8.06
CA GLU A 82 -3.62 1.78 8.02
C GLU A 82 -3.96 1.36 6.58
N ASP A 83 -4.66 2.21 5.83
CA ASP A 83 -4.98 1.97 4.42
C ASP A 83 -3.72 1.85 3.56
N GLN A 84 -2.72 2.70 3.80
CA GLN A 84 -1.45 2.63 3.09
C GLN A 84 -0.74 1.30 3.36
N ARG A 85 -0.69 0.85 4.63
CA ARG A 85 -0.13 -0.46 4.99
C ARG A 85 -0.88 -1.60 4.32
N ARG A 86 -2.21 -1.57 4.33
CA ARG A 86 -3.06 -2.58 3.67
C ARG A 86 -2.79 -2.65 2.17
N ARG A 87 -2.73 -1.51 1.48
CA ARG A 87 -2.43 -1.46 0.04
C ARG A 87 -1.02 -1.99 -0.28
N GLN A 88 -0.03 -1.64 0.54
CA GLN A 88 1.33 -2.15 0.37
C GLN A 88 1.39 -3.67 0.59
N ALA A 89 0.73 -4.18 1.62
CA ALA A 89 0.64 -5.61 1.87
C ALA A 89 -0.06 -6.35 0.71
N ALA A 90 -1.19 -5.82 0.23
CA ALA A 90 -1.92 -6.38 -0.91
C ALA A 90 -1.08 -6.36 -2.19
N SER A 91 -0.34 -5.27 -2.46
CA SER A 91 0.55 -5.18 -3.63
C SER A 91 1.69 -6.19 -3.56
N ARG A 92 2.28 -6.41 -2.37
CA ARG A 92 3.31 -7.44 -2.17
C ARG A 92 2.73 -8.83 -2.34
N ALA A 93 1.55 -9.10 -1.80
CA ALA A 93 0.89 -10.39 -1.96
C ALA A 93 0.54 -10.68 -3.43
N ALA A 94 -0.01 -9.69 -4.15
CA ALA A 94 -0.35 -9.79 -5.57
C ALA A 94 0.86 -10.07 -6.46
N GLN A 95 2.08 -9.73 -6.02
CA GLN A 95 3.30 -10.12 -6.74
C GLN A 95 3.45 -11.65 -6.80
N TRP A 96 2.99 -12.37 -5.77
CA TRP A 96 3.17 -13.81 -5.61
C TRP A 96 1.94 -14.64 -5.99
N THR A 97 0.80 -14.02 -6.30
CA THR A 97 -0.46 -14.76 -6.54
C THR A 97 -0.39 -15.70 -7.73
N PHE A 98 0.43 -15.42 -8.75
CA PHE A 98 0.58 -16.36 -9.87
C PHE A 98 1.52 -17.54 -9.56
N MET A 99 2.31 -17.45 -8.49
CA MET A 99 3.15 -18.55 -7.99
C MET A 99 2.39 -19.45 -7.02
N GLU A 100 1.11 -19.16 -6.76
CA GLU A 100 0.27 -19.95 -5.87
C GLU A 100 0.11 -21.37 -6.44
N GLY A 101 0.63 -22.35 -5.70
CA GLY A 101 0.61 -23.76 -6.11
C GLY A 101 1.73 -24.19 -7.06
N GLU A 102 2.58 -23.28 -7.55
CA GLU A 102 3.68 -23.65 -8.45
C GLU A 102 4.72 -24.56 -7.79
N ALA A 103 4.91 -24.44 -6.47
CA ALA A 103 5.81 -25.31 -5.72
C ALA A 103 5.41 -26.80 -5.77
N PHE A 104 4.13 -27.12 -6.02
CA PHE A 104 3.64 -28.49 -6.11
C PHE A 104 3.66 -29.05 -7.52
N ARG A 105 3.93 -28.22 -8.53
CA ARG A 105 3.97 -28.61 -9.95
C ARG A 105 5.39 -28.44 -10.48
N TYR A 106 6.25 -29.36 -10.09
CA TYR A 106 7.61 -29.39 -10.63
C TYR A 106 7.56 -29.77 -12.11
N ASP A 107 8.00 -28.86 -12.97
CA ASP A 107 8.19 -29.09 -14.40
C ASP A 107 9.69 -28.99 -14.73
N PRO A 108 10.38 -30.10 -15.04
CA PRO A 108 11.81 -30.11 -15.36
C PRO A 108 12.19 -29.25 -16.57
N ALA A 109 11.23 -28.88 -17.43
CA ALA A 109 11.51 -28.01 -18.58
C ALA A 109 11.73 -26.54 -18.19
N ASN A 110 11.31 -26.14 -16.98
CA ASN A 110 11.47 -24.77 -16.50
C ASN A 110 12.83 -24.56 -15.83
N ASN A 111 13.49 -23.46 -16.19
CA ASN A 111 14.71 -23.01 -15.53
C ASN A 111 14.39 -22.16 -14.29
N TYR A 112 14.13 -22.82 -13.16
CA TYR A 112 13.81 -22.18 -11.89
C TYR A 112 14.93 -21.30 -11.32
N ASP A 113 16.20 -21.64 -11.59
CA ASP A 113 17.36 -20.89 -11.08
C ASP A 113 17.42 -19.45 -11.59
N SER A 114 16.84 -19.20 -12.76
CA SER A 114 16.83 -17.88 -13.42
C SER A 114 15.50 -17.14 -13.32
N HIS A 115 14.51 -17.70 -12.60
CA HIS A 115 13.17 -17.11 -12.58
C HIS A 115 13.19 -15.74 -11.86
N PRO A 116 12.73 -14.64 -12.49
CA PRO A 116 12.86 -13.28 -11.95
C PRO A 116 12.27 -13.08 -10.55
N GLN A 117 11.31 -13.92 -10.16
CA GLN A 117 10.70 -13.88 -8.85
C GLN A 117 11.28 -14.87 -7.83
N LEU A 118 12.05 -15.87 -8.27
CA LEU A 118 12.72 -16.84 -7.40
C LEU A 118 14.20 -16.51 -7.26
N ASN A 119 14.53 -15.22 -7.09
CA ASN A 119 15.90 -14.82 -6.78
C ASN A 119 16.23 -15.12 -5.31
N ILE A 120 16.50 -16.41 -5.02
CA ILE A 120 16.93 -16.90 -3.70
C ILE A 120 18.34 -16.38 -3.35
N GLY A 121 19.11 -15.97 -4.37
CA GLY A 121 20.48 -15.50 -4.25
C GLY A 121 21.49 -16.65 -4.25
N GLN A 122 22.78 -16.29 -4.12
CA GLN A 122 23.89 -17.25 -4.06
C GLN A 122 24.06 -17.78 -2.62
N MET A 123 24.57 -19.01 -2.48
CA MET A 123 25.01 -19.54 -1.19
C MET A 123 26.38 -18.95 -0.82
N SER A 124 26.41 -17.68 -0.44
CA SER A 124 27.64 -16.94 -0.12
C SER A 124 27.92 -16.83 1.37
N ASP A 125 26.92 -17.03 2.21
CA ASP A 125 27.06 -16.85 3.66
C ASP A 125 27.65 -18.12 4.27
N VAL A 126 28.66 -18.00 5.13
CA VAL A 126 29.22 -19.16 5.86
C VAL A 126 28.47 -19.33 7.17
N CYS A 127 27.96 -20.53 7.43
CA CYS A 127 27.31 -20.86 8.69
C CYS A 127 28.34 -20.88 9.83
N PRO A 128 28.13 -20.13 10.93
CA PRO A 128 29.07 -20.10 12.04
C PRO A 128 29.15 -21.41 12.84
N TYR A 129 28.21 -22.34 12.65
CA TYR A 129 28.11 -23.58 13.43
C TYR A 129 28.72 -24.80 12.72
N CYS A 130 28.57 -24.89 11.40
CA CYS A 130 29.03 -26.04 10.62
C CYS A 130 29.99 -25.67 9.47
N ASN A 131 30.29 -24.37 9.29
CA ASN A 131 31.09 -23.83 8.18
C ASN A 131 30.58 -24.18 6.77
N ALA A 132 29.35 -24.68 6.65
CA ALA A 132 28.70 -24.86 5.36
C ALA A 132 28.31 -23.51 4.75
N LEU A 133 28.31 -23.42 3.42
CA LEU A 133 27.68 -22.32 2.72
C LEU A 133 26.17 -22.37 2.92
N LYS A 134 25.54 -21.21 3.08
CA LYS A 134 24.11 -21.03 3.32
C LYS A 134 23.59 -19.85 2.52
N TRP A 135 22.28 -19.81 2.30
CA TRP A 135 21.66 -18.60 1.76
C TRP A 135 21.52 -17.51 2.83
N HIS A 136 21.44 -16.26 2.38
CA HIS A 136 21.35 -15.11 3.26
C HIS A 136 20.11 -15.16 4.17
N ALA A 137 18.96 -15.45 3.57
CA ALA A 137 17.67 -15.55 4.26
C ALA A 137 17.38 -16.96 4.82
N GLU A 138 18.36 -17.87 4.82
CA GLU A 138 18.17 -19.22 5.35
C GLU A 138 18.02 -19.20 6.88
N THR A 139 16.98 -19.87 7.38
CA THR A 139 16.73 -20.03 8.81
C THR A 139 17.91 -20.72 9.48
N ARG A 140 18.31 -20.24 10.66
CA ARG A 140 19.40 -20.84 11.45
C ARG A 140 19.12 -22.33 11.67
N GLY A 141 20.14 -23.17 11.45
CA GLY A 141 20.07 -24.62 11.69
C GLY A 141 19.65 -25.45 10.47
N MET A 142 19.12 -24.85 9.39
CA MET A 142 18.72 -25.58 8.17
C MET A 142 19.92 -26.20 7.44
N CYS A 143 21.04 -25.48 7.31
CA CYS A 143 22.29 -25.97 6.72
C CYS A 143 23.07 -26.95 7.63
N CYS A 144 22.63 -27.15 8.87
CA CYS A 144 23.31 -28.00 9.85
C CYS A 144 22.71 -29.41 9.79
N SER A 145 22.89 -30.12 8.67
CA SER A 145 22.33 -31.46 8.39
C SER A 145 22.92 -32.60 9.27
N GLY A 146 23.32 -32.31 10.51
CA GLY A 146 23.87 -33.28 11.46
C GLY A 146 23.38 -33.10 12.90
N GLY A 147 22.30 -32.34 13.15
CA GLY A 147 21.69 -32.26 14.48
C GLY A 147 22.57 -31.67 15.58
N LYS A 148 23.65 -30.95 15.24
CA LYS A 148 24.46 -30.21 16.21
C LYS A 148 23.81 -28.85 16.48
N GLU A 149 22.58 -28.86 16.97
CA GLU A 149 22.15 -27.76 17.81
C GLU A 149 23.05 -27.80 19.05
N GLN A 150 24.10 -26.97 19.08
CA GLN A 150 24.50 -26.44 20.38
C GLN A 150 23.31 -25.62 20.84
N ARG A 151 22.36 -26.28 21.52
CA ARG A 151 21.50 -25.59 22.47
C ARG A 151 22.47 -24.80 23.33
N LEU A 152 22.54 -23.48 23.13
CA LEU A 152 23.09 -22.61 24.15
C LEU A 152 22.37 -23.05 25.41
N ASN A 153 23.13 -23.61 26.34
CA ASN A 153 22.65 -24.19 27.57
C ASN A 153 22.08 -23.03 28.40
N ARG A 154 20.90 -22.53 28.02
CA ARG A 154 20.04 -21.75 28.89
C ARG A 154 19.47 -22.78 29.83
N SER A 155 20.27 -23.16 30.82
CA SER A 155 19.78 -23.64 32.09
C SER A 155 18.88 -22.55 32.65
N ILE A 156 17.61 -22.55 32.23
CA ILE A 156 16.57 -21.90 33.00
C ILE A 156 16.44 -22.81 34.22
N SER A 157 17.14 -22.46 35.29
CA SER A 157 16.92 -23.10 36.58
C SER A 157 15.44 -22.93 36.93
N TRP A 158 14.81 -24.00 37.39
CA TRP A 158 13.40 -24.03 37.79
C TRP A 158 13.02 -22.94 38.81
N THR A 159 14.01 -22.35 39.49
CA THR A 159 13.86 -21.22 40.41
C THR A 159 13.36 -19.91 39.78
N THR A 160 13.49 -19.73 38.45
CA THR A 160 13.07 -18.48 37.80
C THR A 160 11.60 -18.46 37.38
N LEU A 161 10.96 -19.64 37.27
CA LEU A 161 9.53 -19.76 36.90
C LEU A 161 8.58 -19.58 38.10
N GLU A 162 8.99 -20.00 39.30
CA GLU A 162 8.18 -19.84 40.52
C GLU A 162 8.11 -18.38 40.99
N ASN A 163 9.18 -17.60 40.81
CA ASN A 163 9.21 -16.19 41.20
C ASN A 163 8.33 -15.28 40.32
N THR A 164 8.04 -15.67 39.07
CA THR A 164 7.11 -14.92 38.21
C THR A 164 5.63 -15.21 38.49
N ILE A 165 5.30 -16.34 39.12
CA ILE A 165 3.91 -16.71 39.44
C ILE A 165 3.46 -16.08 40.77
N LEU A 166 4.38 -15.84 41.71
CA LEU A 166 4.05 -15.22 43.00
C LEU A 166 3.93 -13.68 42.96
N ALA A 167 4.33 -13.03 41.86
CA ALA A 167 4.18 -11.57 41.69
C ALA A 167 2.79 -11.13 41.16
N PHE A 168 1.89 -12.09 40.91
CA PHE A 168 0.51 -11.86 40.45
C PHE A 168 -0.56 -12.32 41.46
N LYS A 169 -0.22 -12.29 42.76
CA LYS A 169 -1.20 -12.28 43.86
C LYS A 169 -1.07 -11.00 44.67
#